data_AF-A0A950QZL2-F1
#
_entry.id   AF-A0A950QZL2-F1
#
_cell.length_a   1.000
_cell.length_b   1.000
_cell.length_c   1.000
_cell.angle_alpha   90.00
_cell.angle_beta   90.00
_cell.angle_gamma   90.00
#
_symmetry.space_group_name_H-M   'P 1'
#
loop_
_entity.id
_entity.type
_entity.pdbx_description
1 polymer ?
#
loop_
_entity_poly.entity_id
_entity_poly.type
_entity_poly.pdbx_seq_one_letter_code
_entity_poly.pdbx_strand_id
1 'polypeptide(L)'
;VTMHDGSILRFKSVPDGYDPTDRQKVVAYLMQQQSKNEIVTGLLFVDESVNDLHEANHTSETPLYRLPYEKLCPGVGELSRLQEEFR
;
A
#
# COMPACT_ATOMS: atom_id res chain seq x y z
N VAL A 1 15.11 27.57 3.76
CA VAL A 1 13.95 28.49 3.70
C VAL A 1 13.72 29.04 5.09
N THR A 2 13.61 30.36 5.25
CA THR A 2 13.30 30.98 6.54
C THR A 2 11.78 31.13 6.66
N MET A 3 11.21 30.64 7.74
CA MET A 3 9.77 30.67 8.01
C MET A 3 9.37 32.00 8.66
N HIS A 4 8.06 32.28 8.70
CA HIS A 4 7.52 33.52 9.28
C HIS A 4 7.83 33.72 10.77
N ASP A 5 8.04 32.63 11.51
CA ASP A 5 8.44 32.63 12.92
C ASP A 5 9.96 32.76 13.14
N GLY A 6 10.72 32.92 12.05
CA GLY A 6 12.19 33.00 12.08
C GLY A 6 12.89 31.65 12.10
N SER A 7 12.18 30.52 12.17
CA SER A 7 12.78 29.19 12.07
C SER A 7 13.38 28.94 10.67
N ILE A 8 14.37 28.06 10.58
CA ILE A 8 15.09 27.76 9.33
C ILE A 8 14.82 26.31 8.93
N LEU A 9 14.08 26.12 7.85
CA LEU A 9 13.88 24.82 7.22
C LEU A 9 15.02 24.53 6.25
N ARG A 10 15.71 23.40 6.45
CA ARG A 10 16.78 22.91 5.57
C ARG A 10 16.30 21.66 4.86
N PHE A 11 16.33 21.69 3.53
CA PHE A 11 16.04 20.52 2.70
C PHE A 11 17.36 19.84 2.35
N LYS A 12 17.36 18.51 2.40
CA LYS A 12 18.45 17.66 1.91
C LYS A 12 17.88 16.76 0.83
N SER A 13 18.64 16.54 -0.23
CA SER A 13 18.30 15.54 -1.24
C SER A 13 18.41 14.13 -0.64
N VAL A 14 17.78 13.17 -1.32
CA VAL A 14 17.98 11.75 -1.04
C VAL A 14 19.47 11.43 -1.14
N PRO A 15 20.06 10.73 -0.14
CA PRO A 15 21.48 10.38 -0.18
C PRO A 15 21.77 9.35 -1.27
N ASP A 16 23.00 9.35 -1.77
CA ASP A 16 23.45 8.36 -2.74
C ASP A 16 23.34 6.94 -2.17
N GLY A 17 22.84 6.01 -2.98
CA GLY A 17 22.66 4.61 -2.58
C GLY A 17 21.48 4.35 -1.63
N TYR A 18 20.56 5.31 -1.47
CA TYR A 18 19.29 5.04 -0.80
C TYR A 18 18.46 4.04 -1.61
N ASP A 19 18.27 2.86 -1.04
CA ASP A 19 17.46 1.78 -1.59
C ASP A 19 16.18 1.64 -0.75
N PRO A 20 15.01 2.04 -1.26
CA PRO A 20 13.74 1.96 -0.54
C PRO A 20 13.20 0.53 -0.43
N THR A 21 13.83 -0.45 -1.07
CA THR A 21 13.41 -1.86 -1.03
C THR A 21 14.11 -2.66 0.08
N ASP A 22 15.21 -2.14 0.61
CA ASP A 22 15.96 -2.75 1.72
C ASP A 22 15.42 -2.26 3.06
N ARG A 23 14.51 -3.04 3.65
CA ARG A 23 13.86 -2.72 4.94
C ARG A 23 14.87 -2.41 6.04
N GLN A 24 15.98 -3.14 6.12
CA GLN A 24 16.95 -2.96 7.19
C GLN A 24 17.68 -1.63 7.04
N LYS A 25 18.13 -1.30 5.82
CA LYS A 25 18.78 -0.01 5.54
C LYS A 25 17.84 1.16 5.77
N VAL A 26 16.57 1.04 5.36
CA VAL A 26 15.56 2.09 5.60
C VAL A 26 15.39 2.35 7.09
N VAL A 27 15.15 1.31 7.89
CA VAL A 27 14.95 1.47 9.35
C VAL A 27 16.18 2.09 9.99
N ALA A 28 17.38 1.63 9.65
CA ALA A 28 18.63 2.20 10.16
C ALA A 28 18.77 3.69 9.78
N TYR A 29 18.45 4.06 8.54
CA TYR A 29 18.48 5.44 8.07
C TYR A 29 17.47 6.33 8.82
N LEU A 30 16.24 5.86 9.01
CA LEU A 30 15.21 6.60 9.75
C LEU A 30 15.63 6.86 11.20
N MET A 31 16.14 5.83 11.89
CA MET A 31 16.64 5.98 13.26
C MET A 31 17.83 6.95 13.33
N GLN A 32 18.74 6.89 12.36
CA GLN A 32 19.88 7.79 12.29
C GLN A 32 19.44 9.25 12.09
N GLN A 33 18.50 9.56 11.20
CA GLN A 33 18.01 10.93 11.03
C GLN A 33 17.19 11.40 12.23
N GLN A 34 16.39 10.52 12.83
CA GLN A 34 15.64 10.86 14.03
C GLN A 34 16.57 11.28 15.18
N SER A 35 17.70 10.58 15.37
CA SER A 35 18.71 10.95 16.37
C SER A 35 19.36 12.33 16.12
N LYS A 36 19.26 12.86 14.89
CA LYS A 36 19.75 14.19 14.49
C LYS A 36 18.64 15.26 14.56
N ASN A 37 17.45 14.92 15.05
CA ASN A 37 16.24 15.77 14.98
C ASN A 37 15.88 16.17 13.55
N GLU A 38 16.18 15.32 12.57
CA GLU A 38 15.82 15.53 11.18
C GLU A 38 14.61 14.66 10.82
N ILE A 39 13.65 15.25 10.11
CA ILE A 39 12.43 14.57 9.68
C ILE A 39 12.63 14.08 8.24
N VAL A 40 12.59 12.77 8.05
CA VAL A 40 12.65 12.16 6.71
C VAL A 40 11.28 12.25 6.06
N THR A 41 11.23 12.59 4.78
CA THR A 41 10.00 12.78 4.00
C THR A 41 10.14 12.15 2.62
N GLY A 42 9.01 11.86 1.95
CA GLY A 42 8.99 11.23 0.62
C GLY A 42 8.75 9.72 0.68
N LEU A 43 9.33 8.99 -0.27
CA LEU A 43 9.29 7.53 -0.30
C LEU A 43 10.25 6.96 0.76
N LEU A 44 9.70 6.31 1.78
CA LEU A 44 10.49 5.74 2.87
C LEU A 44 10.80 4.26 2.66
N PHE A 45 9.82 3.48 2.24
CA PHE A 45 9.95 2.05 2.03
C PHE A 45 8.92 1.60 0.99
N VAL A 46 9.29 0.64 0.16
CA VAL A 46 8.37 -0.07 -0.73
C VAL A 46 8.77 -1.54 -0.82
N ASP A 47 7.77 -2.41 -0.76
CA ASP A 47 7.95 -3.85 -0.94
C ASP A 47 7.05 -4.30 -2.09
N GLU A 48 7.64 -4.45 -3.28
CA GLU A 48 6.92 -4.84 -4.50
C GLU A 48 6.67 -6.36 -4.56
N SER A 49 7.19 -7.13 -3.60
CA SER A 49 7.03 -8.59 -3.58
C SER A 49 5.73 -9.05 -2.91
N VAL A 50 5.03 -8.14 -2.25
CA VAL A 50 3.81 -8.45 -1.48
C VAL A 50 2.59 -8.19 -2.35
N ASN A 51 1.76 -9.22 -2.49
CA ASN A 51 0.49 -9.11 -3.19
C ASN A 51 -0.38 -8.01 -2.60
N ASP A 52 -1.14 -7.35 -3.46
CA ASP A 52 -2.13 -6.40 -2.98
C ASP A 52 -3.34 -7.10 -2.33
N LEU A 53 -4.24 -6.31 -1.73
CA LEU A 53 -5.39 -6.85 -1.00
C LEU A 53 -6.40 -7.54 -1.92
N HIS A 54 -6.52 -7.11 -3.18
CA HIS A 54 -7.43 -7.72 -4.14
C HIS A 54 -6.92 -9.09 -4.59
N GLU A 55 -5.63 -9.19 -4.86
CA GLU A 55 -4.94 -10.43 -5.20
C GLU A 55 -4.99 -11.43 -4.04
N ALA A 56 -4.67 -10.97 -2.82
CA ALA A 56 -4.66 -11.83 -1.62
C ALA A 56 -6.04 -12.39 -1.27
N ASN A 57 -7.12 -11.65 -1.55
CA ASN A 57 -8.49 -12.08 -1.30
C ASN A 57 -9.16 -12.76 -2.50
N HIS A 58 -8.43 -12.96 -3.61
CA HIS A 58 -8.98 -13.50 -4.86
C HIS A 58 -10.25 -12.78 -5.33
N THR A 59 -10.30 -11.47 -5.14
CA THR A 59 -11.45 -10.66 -5.55
C THR A 59 -11.46 -10.44 -7.06
N SER A 60 -12.60 -10.01 -7.61
CA SER A 60 -12.72 -9.76 -9.04
C SER A 60 -11.85 -8.58 -9.48
N GLU A 61 -11.17 -8.74 -10.63
CA GLU A 61 -10.54 -7.65 -11.40
C GLU A 61 -11.52 -6.53 -11.75
N THR A 62 -12.81 -6.85 -11.87
CA THR A 62 -13.83 -5.87 -12.19
C THR A 62 -14.41 -5.28 -10.91
N PRO A 63 -14.38 -3.94 -10.74
CA PRO A 63 -15.03 -3.29 -9.59
C PRO A 63 -16.51 -3.71 -9.50
N LEU A 64 -16.97 -4.03 -8.29
CA LEU A 64 -18.33 -4.53 -8.06
C LEU A 64 -19.43 -3.66 -8.68
N TYR A 65 -19.28 -2.33 -8.68
CA TYR A 65 -20.27 -1.42 -9.26
C TYR A 65 -20.39 -1.51 -10.80
N ARG A 66 -19.37 -2.07 -11.47
CA ARG A 66 -19.35 -2.30 -12.92
C ARG A 66 -19.83 -3.69 -13.30
N LEU A 67 -20.05 -4.57 -12.34
CA LEU A 67 -20.58 -5.90 -12.61
C LEU A 67 -22.09 -5.81 -12.88
N PRO A 68 -22.60 -6.46 -13.95
CA PRO A 68 -24.03 -6.56 -14.20
C PRO A 68 -24.74 -7.25 -13.02
N TYR A 69 -25.96 -6.82 -12.73
CA TYR A 69 -26.75 -7.36 -11.63
C TYR A 69 -26.95 -8.88 -11.74
N GLU A 70 -27.14 -9.37 -12.96
CA GLU A 70 -27.35 -10.79 -13.26
C GLU A 70 -26.14 -11.66 -12.88
N LYS A 71 -24.92 -11.09 -12.89
CA LYS A 71 -23.71 -11.79 -12.43
C LYS A 71 -23.55 -11.75 -10.90
N LEU A 72 -24.02 -10.68 -10.25
CA LEU A 72 -24.00 -10.54 -8.79
C LEU A 72 -25.08 -11.40 -8.12
N CYS A 73 -26.20 -11.59 -8.80
CA CYS A 73 -27.36 -12.33 -8.31
C CYS A 73 -27.82 -13.34 -9.38
N PRO A 74 -27.14 -14.51 -9.50
CA PRO A 74 -27.47 -15.53 -10.51
C PRO A 74 -28.82 -16.24 -10.28
N GLY A 75 -29.49 -15.95 -9.16
CA GLY A 75 -30.85 -16.39 -8.87
C GLY A 75 -30.95 -17.73 -8.16
N VAL A 76 -32.19 -18.16 -7.93
CA VAL A 76 -32.51 -19.35 -7.10
C VAL A 76 -32.01 -20.66 -7.72
N GLY A 77 -31.97 -20.76 -9.06
CA GLY A 77 -31.53 -21.96 -9.75
C GLY A 77 -30.08 -22.32 -9.46
N GLU A 78 -29.15 -21.36 -9.60
CA GLU A 78 -27.74 -21.58 -9.28
C GLU A 78 -27.51 -21.83 -7.78
N LEU A 79 -28.30 -21.18 -6.91
CA LEU A 79 -28.24 -21.45 -5.48
C LEU A 79 -28.67 -22.89 -5.14
N SER A 80 -29.73 -23.39 -5.77
CA SER A 80 -30.17 -24.79 -5.61
C SER A 80 -29.09 -25.76 -6.10
N ARG A 81 -28.48 -25.51 -7.26
CA ARG A 81 -27.38 -26.33 -7.81
C ARG A 81 -26.20 -26.40 -6.84
N LEU A 82 -25.80 -25.27 -6.26
CA LEU A 82 -24.73 -25.24 -5.25
C LEU A 82 -25.08 -26.07 -4.01
N GLN A 83 -26.32 -25.97 -3.51
CA GLN A 83 -26.75 -26.73 -2.32
C GLN A 83 -26.78 -28.24 -2.54
N GLU A 84 -27.00 -28.71 -3.76
CA GLU A 84 -26.93 -30.13 -4.10
C GLU A 84 -25.49 -30.68 -4.01
N GLU A 85 -24.47 -29.88 -4.34
CA GLU A 85 -23.06 -30.29 -4.23
C GLU A 85 -22.60 -30.51 -2.77
N PHE A 86 -23.32 -29.98 -1.78
CA PHE A 86 -23.03 -30.11 -0.34
C PHE A 86 -23.92 -31.12 0.40
N ARG A 87 -24.78 -31.86 -0.32
CA ARG A 87 -25.69 -32.86 0.26
C ARG A 87 -25.15 -34.27 0.10
#